data_AF-A0A5B9QJL7-F1
#
_entry.id   AF-A0A5B9QJL7-F1
#
_cell.length_a   1.000
_cell.length_b   1.000
_cell.length_c   1.000
_cell.angle_alpha   90.00
_cell.angle_beta   90.00
_cell.angle_gamma   90.00
#
_symmetry.space_group_name_H-M   'P 1'
#
loop_
_entity.id
_entity.type
_entity.pdbx_description
1 polymer ?
#
loop_
_entity_poly.entity_id
_entity_poly.type
_entity_poly.pdbx_seq_one_letter_code
_entity_poly.pdbx_strand_id
1 'polypeptide(L)'
;MTADSLDRPRSDQTPDAGFTAVSVLSFLRDWKHAIRWQRVCSEFLQCHRRPLNVALHAITTPLGLFGFISLLHWLSPTVTLAVLGAYVLYLALTVPTTAGAASTAVLAALYAVAHFASPGWITSVICLVTGYVGQDIAHLLTGERTLQSTYIRDRHWLSRAIEHSLLLLPVLLVVAGRRKQSPLRVLVSRKAVLKTRLNSPNQLQDLASIRTWVQENQPNLTQSTHWWQSDLSGDAGDAYQRLSQDSQLQSMLRRFHGFGYAVRTVPGMNELYVTGPPKQSTSDTVFYMGHVDGPWSIFPGARLYRCMVAASANAAVTTHFPMTGTDYDQPEGYRLETGDAVAFDFNRELHYITRDAQAPQPEPRINLKLHFVAYPANIPWYGALLAKLTTMYDIRARKLFLKTIDPNSLVARFKTKWVLGWTKIFEWMVRYVGWANLAYVLLMAVLAVLVGDLRWFVATTSFVHYGIYVGTLGERRSIAFGEFRRNAVFFKTLALLELYSLYAMYFSGQWLSLGLVVGGFSLATYATLMLGLNRTLFGAELGFESSAPVRRFPYGVLPHPMILGAMLGIAGMLLVGDFRSAYGWLGAAHLSGYTAVLAQEILVSRFSTGANAASGKD
;
A
#
# COMPACT_ATOMS: atom_id res chain seq x y z
N MET A 1 -10.68 39.78 27.15
CA MET A 1 -11.76 40.08 28.11
C MET A 1 -12.49 38.77 28.34
N THR A 2 -12.45 38.12 29.49
CA THR A 2 -12.20 38.53 30.88
C THR A 2 -11.36 37.45 31.58
N ALA A 3 -10.51 37.90 32.49
CA ALA A 3 -9.78 37.07 33.44
C ALA A 3 -10.74 36.67 34.57
N ASP A 4 -10.66 35.43 35.05
CA ASP A 4 -10.63 35.12 36.50
C ASP A 4 -10.55 33.60 36.76
N SER A 5 -9.99 33.27 37.94
CA SER A 5 -9.69 31.94 38.51
C SER A 5 -8.37 31.27 38.12
N LEU A 6 -7.27 31.94 38.50
CA LEU A 6 -6.02 31.26 38.83
C LEU A 6 -6.19 30.57 40.20
N ASP A 7 -6.38 29.25 40.18
CA ASP A 7 -6.24 28.42 41.37
C ASP A 7 -4.77 28.36 41.78
N ARG A 8 -4.49 28.80 43.01
CA ARG A 8 -3.17 28.72 43.64
C ARG A 8 -2.81 27.25 43.91
N PRO A 9 -1.57 26.82 43.69
CA PRO A 9 -1.14 25.53 44.21
C PRO A 9 -1.06 25.61 45.74
N ARG A 10 -1.70 24.65 46.42
CA ARG A 10 -1.50 24.39 47.85
C ARG A 10 -0.01 24.17 48.11
N SER A 11 0.60 25.10 48.82
CA SER A 11 1.82 24.89 49.58
C SER A 11 1.53 23.93 50.75
N ASP A 12 2.56 23.20 51.17
CA ASP A 12 2.63 22.31 52.32
C ASP A 12 2.20 20.85 52.11
N GLN A 13 2.96 20.16 51.26
CA GLN A 13 3.48 18.82 51.59
C GLN A 13 4.93 18.73 51.10
N THR A 14 5.88 18.91 52.02
CA THR A 14 7.27 18.48 51.79
C THR A 14 7.28 16.96 51.70
N PRO A 15 7.66 16.35 50.56
CA PRO A 15 7.85 14.91 50.52
C PRO A 15 9.09 14.59 51.35
N ASP A 16 8.94 13.68 52.31
CA ASP A 16 10.07 13.12 53.05
C ASP A 16 11.13 12.61 52.07
N ALA A 17 12.27 13.31 52.05
CA ALA A 17 13.41 13.02 51.20
C ALA A 17 14.20 11.82 51.76
N GLY A 18 13.59 10.64 51.71
CA GLY A 18 14.26 9.35 51.87
C GLY A 18 14.88 8.86 50.56
N PHE A 19 15.54 9.74 49.78
CA PHE A 19 16.31 9.31 48.62
C PHE A 19 17.64 8.74 49.11
N THR A 20 17.71 7.42 49.29
CA THR A 20 18.99 6.74 49.50
C THR A 20 19.86 6.92 48.25
N ALA A 21 21.19 6.97 48.41
CA ALA A 21 22.11 7.10 47.26
C ALA A 21 21.86 6.04 46.17
N VAL A 22 21.34 4.87 46.56
CA VAL A 22 20.93 3.78 45.67
C VAL A 22 19.70 4.14 44.82
N SER A 23 18.69 4.84 45.37
CA SER A 23 17.50 5.25 44.61
C SER A 23 17.77 6.44 43.67
N VAL A 24 18.72 7.31 44.01
CA VAL A 24 19.20 8.37 43.11
C VAL A 24 20.03 7.76 41.97
N LEU A 25 20.90 6.78 42.26
CA LEU A 25 21.72 6.11 41.25
C LEU A 25 20.88 5.23 40.31
N SER A 26 19.85 4.54 40.81
CA SER A 26 18.91 3.79 39.95
C SER A 26 18.10 4.74 39.07
N PHE A 27 17.58 5.83 39.63
CA PHE A 27 16.85 6.85 38.87
C PHE A 27 17.73 7.51 37.80
N LEU A 28 18.96 7.91 38.13
CA LEU A 28 19.90 8.50 37.17
C LEU A 28 20.36 7.50 36.10
N ARG A 29 20.49 6.22 36.45
CA ARG A 29 20.80 5.14 35.50
C ARG A 29 19.63 4.97 34.53
N ASP A 30 18.42 4.82 35.03
CA ASP A 30 17.20 4.64 34.23
C ASP A 30 16.94 5.87 33.33
N TRP A 31 17.21 7.08 33.84
CA TRP A 31 17.16 8.33 33.09
C TRP A 31 18.21 8.39 31.97
N LYS A 32 19.47 8.03 32.25
CA LYS A 32 20.54 8.00 31.23
C LYS A 32 20.26 6.97 30.14
N HIS A 33 19.72 5.79 30.50
CA HIS A 33 19.30 4.78 29.54
C HIS A 33 18.13 5.26 28.68
N ALA A 34 17.13 5.91 29.29
CA ALA A 34 16.01 6.49 28.57
C ALA A 34 16.46 7.56 27.56
N ILE A 35 17.35 8.47 27.95
CA ILE A 35 17.92 9.48 27.04
C ILE A 35 18.69 8.80 25.90
N ARG A 36 19.53 7.82 26.22
CA ARG A 36 20.34 7.10 25.22
C ARG A 36 19.47 6.40 24.18
N TRP A 37 18.47 5.65 24.64
CA TRP A 37 17.49 4.97 23.79
C TRP A 37 16.72 5.95 22.89
N GLN A 38 16.21 7.05 23.45
CA GLN A 38 15.48 8.07 22.69
C GLN A 38 16.36 8.71 21.60
N ARG A 39 17.63 9.00 21.91
CA ARG A 39 18.60 9.51 20.94
C ARG A 39 18.77 8.55 19.77
N VAL A 40 19.08 7.28 20.03
CA VAL A 40 19.30 6.28 18.96
C VAL A 40 18.04 6.11 18.11
N CYS A 41 16.86 6.06 18.73
CA CYS A 41 15.59 6.00 17.99
C CYS A 41 15.40 7.23 17.09
N SER A 42 15.69 8.43 17.59
CA SER A 42 15.57 9.67 16.81
C SER A 42 16.52 9.69 15.62
N GLU A 43 17.79 9.33 15.82
CA GLU A 43 18.80 9.25 14.76
C GLU A 43 18.42 8.19 13.71
N PHE A 44 17.98 7.01 14.15
CA PHE A 44 17.53 5.95 13.26
C PHE A 44 16.33 6.40 12.41
N LEU A 45 15.34 7.06 13.03
CA LEU A 45 14.16 7.60 12.35
C LEU A 45 14.52 8.66 11.30
N GLN A 46 15.57 9.46 11.52
CA GLN A 46 16.04 10.42 10.53
C GLN A 46 16.56 9.74 9.27
N CYS A 47 17.08 8.51 9.40
CA CYS A 47 17.65 7.67 8.34
C CYS A 47 16.63 6.67 7.75
N HIS A 48 15.48 6.47 8.39
CA HIS A 48 14.45 5.48 8.02
C HIS A 48 13.06 6.11 8.04
N ARG A 49 12.85 7.11 7.19
CA ARG A 49 11.57 7.84 7.12
C ARG A 49 10.57 7.11 6.23
N ARG A 50 11.05 6.35 5.25
CA ARG A 50 10.22 5.66 4.24
C ARG A 50 9.83 4.25 4.68
N PRO A 51 8.52 3.89 4.57
CA PRO A 51 8.05 2.52 4.79
C PRO A 51 8.80 1.44 4.01
N LEU A 52 9.18 1.72 2.76
CA LEU A 52 9.92 0.76 1.94
C LEU A 52 11.30 0.48 2.51
N ASN A 53 12.01 1.49 3.03
CA ASN A 53 13.32 1.29 3.62
C ASN A 53 13.22 0.43 4.88
N VAL A 54 12.23 0.74 5.73
CA VAL A 54 11.94 -0.04 6.94
C VAL A 54 11.51 -1.48 6.60
N ALA A 55 10.74 -1.69 5.52
CA ALA A 55 10.35 -3.02 5.06
C ALA A 55 11.55 -3.85 4.60
N LEU A 56 12.46 -3.25 3.84
CA LEU A 56 13.69 -3.92 3.43
C LEU A 56 14.59 -4.22 4.64
N HIS A 57 14.66 -3.32 5.63
CA HIS A 57 15.36 -3.57 6.88
C HIS A 57 14.71 -4.68 7.72
N ALA A 58 13.38 -4.75 7.74
CA ALA A 58 12.62 -5.82 8.41
C ALA A 58 12.86 -7.22 7.81
N ILE A 59 13.45 -7.29 6.61
CA ILE A 59 13.89 -8.55 5.98
C ILE A 59 15.40 -8.75 6.20
N THR A 60 16.20 -7.74 5.88
CA THR A 60 17.67 -7.83 5.86
C THR A 60 18.29 -7.91 7.25
N THR A 61 17.70 -7.26 8.26
CA THR A 61 18.18 -7.35 9.64
C THR A 61 17.97 -8.76 10.22
N PRO A 62 16.76 -9.36 10.18
CA PRO A 62 16.60 -10.76 10.60
C PRO A 62 17.43 -11.75 9.78
N LEU A 63 17.61 -11.53 8.47
CA LEU A 63 18.48 -12.38 7.64
C LEU A 63 19.95 -12.32 8.08
N GLY A 64 20.45 -11.13 8.39
CA GLY A 64 21.81 -10.96 8.92
C GLY A 64 21.98 -11.61 10.29
N LEU A 65 21.01 -11.41 11.20
CA LEU A 65 20.99 -12.05 12.51
C LEU A 65 20.89 -13.58 12.42
N PHE A 66 20.06 -14.09 11.50
CA PHE A 66 19.97 -15.52 11.21
C PHE A 66 21.32 -16.10 10.78
N GLY A 67 22.01 -15.41 9.85
CA GLY A 67 23.35 -15.81 9.42
C GLY A 67 24.36 -15.84 10.58
N PHE A 68 24.36 -14.82 11.43
CA PHE A 68 25.22 -14.76 12.61
C PHE A 68 24.91 -15.86 13.63
N ILE A 69 23.64 -16.04 14.00
CA ILE A 69 23.19 -17.07 14.95
C ILE A 69 23.51 -18.46 14.41
N SER A 70 23.28 -18.69 13.12
CA SER A 70 23.58 -19.96 12.45
C SER A 70 25.07 -20.27 12.44
N LEU A 71 25.93 -19.26 12.21
CA LEU A 71 27.37 -19.43 12.26
C LEU A 71 27.85 -19.76 13.68
N LEU A 72 27.32 -19.09 14.70
CA LEU A 72 27.59 -19.46 16.10
C LEU A 72 27.10 -20.87 16.42
N HIS A 73 25.91 -21.23 15.93
CA HIS A 73 25.32 -22.55 16.20
C HIS A 73 26.15 -23.66 15.56
N TRP A 74 26.66 -23.42 14.35
CA TRP A 74 27.59 -24.31 13.66
C TRP A 74 28.90 -24.49 14.44
N LEU A 75 29.41 -23.44 15.11
CA LEU A 75 30.59 -23.53 15.98
C LEU A 75 30.29 -24.29 17.28
N SER A 76 29.23 -23.89 17.99
CA SER A 76 28.77 -24.54 19.21
C SER A 76 27.37 -24.03 19.61
N PRO A 77 26.36 -24.92 19.71
CA PRO A 77 25.03 -24.57 20.19
C PRO A 77 25.05 -23.92 21.58
N THR A 78 25.95 -24.37 22.46
CA THR A 78 26.12 -23.83 23.82
C THR A 78 26.63 -22.39 23.78
N VAL A 79 27.61 -22.10 22.91
CA VAL A 79 28.12 -20.72 22.72
C VAL A 79 27.01 -19.82 22.19
N THR A 80 26.20 -20.30 21.23
CA THR A 80 25.05 -19.53 20.72
C THR A 80 24.07 -19.17 21.82
N LEU A 81 23.68 -20.13 22.66
CA LEU A 81 22.77 -19.88 23.77
C LEU A 81 23.36 -18.90 24.80
N ALA A 82 24.65 -19.01 25.12
CA ALA A 82 25.32 -18.09 26.02
C ALA A 82 25.35 -16.65 25.46
N VAL A 83 25.70 -16.50 24.17
CA VAL A 83 25.73 -15.19 23.49
C VAL A 83 24.32 -14.58 23.40
N LEU A 84 23.31 -15.37 23.02
CA LEU A 84 21.93 -14.91 22.96
C LEU A 84 21.38 -14.55 24.35
N GLY A 85 21.69 -15.34 25.38
CA GLY A 85 21.32 -15.06 26.76
C GLY A 85 21.91 -13.75 27.27
N ALA A 86 23.21 -13.52 27.00
CA ALA A 86 23.88 -12.26 27.32
C ALA A 86 23.26 -11.07 26.57
N TYR A 87 22.90 -11.25 25.29
CA TYR A 87 22.26 -10.21 24.50
C TYR A 87 20.84 -9.89 24.98
N VAL A 88 20.03 -10.90 25.32
CA VAL A 88 18.68 -10.71 25.89
C VAL A 88 18.76 -9.99 27.23
N LEU A 89 19.71 -10.34 28.09
CA LEU A 89 19.95 -9.62 29.35
C LEU A 89 20.34 -8.16 29.08
N TYR A 90 21.23 -7.91 28.12
CA TYR A 90 21.58 -6.55 27.71
C TYR A 90 20.33 -5.75 27.26
N LEU A 91 19.46 -6.35 26.43
CA LEU A 91 18.22 -5.69 25.99
C LEU A 91 17.29 -5.40 27.17
N ALA A 92 17.08 -6.37 28.06
CA ALA A 92 16.24 -6.19 29.24
C ALA A 92 16.70 -5.03 30.16
N LEU A 93 18.00 -4.73 30.15
CA LEU A 93 18.60 -3.64 30.93
C LEU A 93 18.66 -2.28 30.21
N THR A 94 18.54 -2.26 28.88
CA THR A 94 18.84 -1.05 28.08
C THR A 94 17.71 -0.54 27.20
N VAL A 95 16.69 -1.36 26.92
CA VAL A 95 15.56 -0.97 26.06
C VAL A 95 14.22 -1.09 26.79
N PRO A 96 13.17 -0.35 26.37
CA PRO A 96 11.84 -0.51 26.94
C PRO A 96 11.35 -1.95 26.88
N THR A 97 10.63 -2.40 27.92
CA THR A 97 10.19 -3.79 28.10
C THR A 97 9.48 -4.36 26.87
N THR A 98 8.63 -3.57 26.21
CA THR A 98 7.90 -4.00 25.01
C THR A 98 8.83 -4.24 23.81
N ALA A 99 9.81 -3.36 23.60
CA ALA A 99 10.81 -3.50 22.53
C ALA A 99 11.77 -4.65 22.82
N GLY A 100 12.17 -4.81 24.08
CA GLY A 100 12.99 -5.93 24.55
C GLY A 100 12.29 -7.27 24.34
N ALA A 101 11.04 -7.40 24.82
CA ALA A 101 10.25 -8.62 24.67
C ALA A 101 10.03 -8.99 23.19
N ALA A 102 9.69 -8.02 22.34
CA ALA A 102 9.53 -8.25 20.91
C ALA A 102 10.85 -8.71 20.24
N SER A 103 11.98 -8.10 20.61
CA SER A 103 13.30 -8.49 20.10
C SER A 103 13.67 -9.89 20.55
N THR A 104 13.45 -10.23 21.83
CA THR A 104 13.68 -11.57 22.38
C THR A 104 12.85 -12.62 21.65
N ALA A 105 11.58 -12.32 21.33
CA ALA A 105 10.72 -13.24 20.57
C ALA A 105 11.27 -13.48 19.15
N VAL A 106 11.73 -12.42 18.46
CA VAL A 106 12.38 -12.56 17.15
C VAL A 106 13.66 -13.38 17.24
N LEU A 107 14.53 -13.11 18.22
CA LEU A 107 15.78 -13.87 18.42
C LEU A 107 15.52 -15.34 18.74
N ALA A 108 14.53 -15.64 19.57
CA ALA A 108 14.12 -17.01 19.88
C ALA A 108 13.62 -17.74 18.63
N ALA A 109 12.82 -17.07 17.79
CA ALA A 109 12.36 -17.62 16.52
C ALA A 109 13.53 -17.89 15.56
N LEU A 110 14.46 -16.93 15.41
CA LEU A 110 15.65 -17.11 14.57
C LEU A 110 16.56 -18.24 15.07
N TYR A 111 16.74 -18.37 16.38
CA TYR A 111 17.47 -19.49 16.98
C TYR A 111 16.78 -20.82 16.70
N ALA A 112 15.46 -20.91 16.87
CA ALA A 112 14.71 -22.12 16.57
C ALA A 112 14.88 -22.52 15.09
N VAL A 113 14.77 -21.55 14.16
CA VAL A 113 15.01 -21.82 12.73
C VAL A 113 16.45 -22.29 12.50
N ALA A 114 17.46 -21.63 13.09
CA ALA A 114 18.86 -22.02 12.93
C ALA A 114 19.12 -23.43 13.47
N HIS A 115 18.51 -23.77 14.62
CA HIS A 115 18.64 -25.09 15.23
C HIS A 115 18.01 -26.19 14.38
N PHE A 116 16.76 -26.01 13.94
CA PHE A 116 16.05 -27.03 13.18
C PHE A 116 16.50 -27.13 11.71
N ALA A 117 16.89 -26.02 11.09
CA ALA A 117 17.41 -26.03 9.72
C ALA A 117 18.89 -26.45 9.66
N SER A 118 19.65 -26.26 10.76
CA SER A 118 21.07 -26.58 10.88
C SER A 118 21.90 -26.20 9.63
N PRO A 119 21.81 -24.94 9.15
CA PRO A 119 22.48 -24.55 7.92
C PRO A 119 24.01 -24.62 8.08
N GLY A 120 24.71 -24.95 6.99
CA GLY A 120 26.17 -24.94 6.96
C GLY A 120 26.76 -23.53 7.11
N TRP A 121 28.06 -23.45 7.41
CA TRP A 121 28.77 -22.17 7.58
C TRP A 121 28.73 -21.29 6.32
N ILE A 122 28.77 -21.88 5.11
CA ILE A 122 28.69 -21.14 3.84
C ILE A 122 27.35 -20.40 3.73
N THR A 123 26.24 -21.12 3.91
CA THR A 123 24.89 -20.54 3.90
C THR A 123 24.76 -19.46 4.96
N SER A 124 25.30 -19.70 6.15
CA SER A 124 25.29 -18.74 7.26
C SER A 124 26.03 -17.44 6.91
N VAL A 125 27.21 -17.53 6.29
CA VAL A 125 27.98 -16.38 5.80
C VAL A 125 27.25 -15.66 4.67
N ILE A 126 26.65 -16.38 3.72
CA ILE A 126 25.85 -15.78 2.64
C ILE A 126 24.67 -15.00 3.22
N CYS A 127 23.93 -15.55 4.17
CA CYS A 127 22.83 -14.85 4.85
C CYS A 127 23.33 -13.61 5.58
N LEU A 128 24.47 -13.69 6.29
CA LEU A 128 25.07 -12.56 7.00
C LEU A 128 25.46 -11.43 6.03
N VAL A 129 26.20 -11.76 4.95
CA VAL A 129 26.64 -10.79 3.94
C VAL A 129 25.45 -10.20 3.20
N THR A 130 24.48 -11.02 2.81
CA THR A 130 23.26 -10.57 2.12
C THR A 130 22.42 -9.66 3.03
N GLY A 131 22.31 -10.01 4.31
CA GLY A 131 21.63 -9.17 5.30
C GLY A 131 22.32 -7.83 5.53
N TYR A 132 23.66 -7.79 5.49
CA TYR A 132 24.43 -6.55 5.62
C TYR A 132 24.35 -5.69 4.35
N VAL A 133 24.73 -6.24 3.19
CA VAL A 133 24.71 -5.54 1.90
C VAL A 133 23.29 -5.12 1.51
N GLY A 134 22.30 -5.93 1.86
CA GLY A 134 20.88 -5.62 1.63
C GLY A 134 20.41 -4.34 2.34
N GLN A 135 20.97 -4.01 3.51
CA GLN A 135 20.65 -2.76 4.21
C GLN A 135 21.18 -1.54 3.45
N ASP A 136 22.40 -1.61 2.92
CA ASP A 136 22.97 -0.54 2.08
C ASP A 136 22.18 -0.39 0.77
N ILE A 137 21.77 -1.50 0.14
CA ILE A 137 20.91 -1.48 -1.04
C ILE A 137 19.56 -0.82 -0.70
N ALA A 138 18.98 -1.08 0.48
CA ALA A 138 17.73 -0.46 0.90
C ALA A 138 17.85 1.07 0.99
N HIS A 139 18.95 1.57 1.56
CA HIS A 139 19.27 3.00 1.59
C HIS A 139 19.49 3.58 0.19
N LEU A 140 20.24 2.88 -0.67
CA LEU A 140 20.47 3.29 -2.06
C LEU A 140 19.16 3.41 -2.83
N LEU A 141 18.27 2.41 -2.74
CA LEU A 141 16.97 2.37 -3.42
C LEU A 141 16.00 3.43 -2.90
N THR A 142 16.13 3.82 -1.63
CA THR A 142 15.25 4.81 -1.02
C THR A 142 15.83 6.21 -0.97
N GLY A 143 17.10 6.40 -1.34
CA GLY A 143 17.79 7.69 -1.27
C GLY A 143 17.89 8.24 0.16
N GLU A 144 17.81 7.36 1.16
CA GLU A 144 17.96 7.73 2.58
C GLU A 144 19.40 7.48 3.01
N ARG A 145 19.96 8.35 3.86
CA ARG A 145 21.33 8.15 4.40
C ARG A 145 21.34 6.96 5.35
N THR A 146 22.46 6.22 5.40
CA THR A 146 22.66 5.17 6.41
C THR A 146 22.93 5.81 7.77
N LEU A 147 22.49 5.18 8.87
CA LEU A 147 22.82 5.66 10.22
C LEU A 147 24.35 5.65 10.44
N GLN A 148 25.04 4.64 9.91
CA GLN A 148 26.49 4.53 9.96
C GLN A 148 27.22 5.74 9.37
N SER A 149 26.70 6.30 8.27
CA SER A 149 27.31 7.49 7.63
C SER A 149 27.31 8.73 8.54
N THR A 150 26.46 8.78 9.56
CA THR A 150 26.35 9.94 10.46
C THR A 150 27.43 9.99 11.53
N TYR A 151 28.05 8.85 11.85
CA TYR A 151 29.01 8.75 12.96
C TYR A 151 30.35 8.14 12.59
N ILE A 152 30.53 7.60 11.37
CA ILE A 152 31.78 6.92 10.98
C ILE A 152 33.02 7.83 11.04
N ARG A 153 32.81 9.15 11.00
CA ARG A 153 33.88 10.16 11.11
C ARG A 153 34.06 10.69 12.54
N ASP A 154 33.29 10.20 13.51
CA ASP A 154 33.37 10.64 14.90
C ASP A 154 34.55 9.99 15.62
N ARG A 155 35.14 10.68 16.61
CA ARG A 155 36.19 10.11 17.47
C ARG A 155 35.74 8.83 18.20
N HIS A 156 34.44 8.70 18.45
CA HIS A 156 33.83 7.56 19.14
C HIS A 156 33.09 6.61 18.18
N TRP A 157 33.47 6.57 16.89
CA TRP A 157 32.77 5.80 15.87
C TRP A 157 32.61 4.32 16.24
N LEU A 158 33.63 3.69 16.84
CA LEU A 158 33.59 2.27 17.20
C LEU A 158 32.54 2.00 18.29
N SER A 159 32.49 2.84 19.33
CA SER A 159 31.47 2.73 20.37
C SER A 159 30.07 2.93 19.80
N ARG A 160 29.89 3.87 18.87
CA ARG A 160 28.60 4.11 18.20
C ARG A 160 28.23 2.98 17.25
N ALA A 161 29.21 2.37 16.58
CA ALA A 161 29.00 1.19 15.74
C ALA A 161 28.51 0.00 16.56
N ILE A 162 29.15 -0.28 17.70
CA ILE A 162 28.71 -1.36 18.61
C ILE A 162 27.29 -1.08 19.14
N GLU A 163 27.02 0.15 19.58
CA GLU A 163 25.69 0.55 20.04
C GLU A 163 24.63 0.39 18.94
N HIS A 164 24.95 0.83 17.72
CA HIS A 164 24.08 0.67 16.56
C HIS A 164 23.80 -0.82 16.29
N SER A 165 24.82 -1.68 16.23
CA SER A 165 24.65 -3.12 15.98
C SER A 165 23.81 -3.81 17.06
N LEU A 166 24.05 -3.49 18.34
CA LEU A 166 23.31 -4.08 19.46
C LEU A 166 21.89 -3.54 19.61
N LEU A 167 21.58 -2.35 19.10
CA LEU A 167 20.24 -1.74 19.21
C LEU A 167 19.47 -1.76 17.88
N LEU A 168 20.03 -2.31 16.81
CA LEU A 168 19.42 -2.30 15.49
C LEU A 168 18.04 -2.98 15.49
N LEU A 169 17.95 -4.20 16.01
CA LEU A 169 16.69 -4.96 16.07
C LEU A 169 15.59 -4.26 16.90
N PRO A 170 15.82 -3.89 18.17
CA PRO A 170 14.76 -3.26 18.98
C PRO A 170 14.33 -1.92 18.39
N VAL A 171 15.26 -1.11 17.87
CA VAL A 171 14.91 0.18 17.24
C VAL A 171 14.12 -0.04 15.96
N LEU A 172 14.52 -0.99 15.12
CA LEU A 172 13.79 -1.35 13.91
C LEU A 172 12.35 -1.79 14.21
N LEU A 173 12.14 -2.66 15.20
CA LEU A 173 10.80 -3.13 15.59
C LEU A 173 9.91 -1.97 16.07
N VAL A 174 10.47 -1.06 16.87
CA VAL A 174 9.75 0.13 17.35
C VAL A 174 9.39 1.06 16.20
N VAL A 175 10.33 1.31 15.28
CA VAL A 175 10.10 2.15 14.09
C VAL A 175 9.11 1.50 13.13
N ALA A 176 9.17 0.19 12.91
CA ALA A 176 8.22 -0.57 12.11
C ALA A 176 6.80 -0.58 12.74
N GLY A 177 6.70 -0.47 14.07
CA GLY A 177 5.44 -0.29 14.76
C GLY A 177 4.82 1.11 14.62
N ARG A 178 5.59 2.12 14.22
CA ARG A 178 5.05 3.48 14.02
C ARG A 178 4.23 3.54 12.75
N ARG A 179 3.01 4.07 12.85
CA ARG A 179 2.09 4.24 11.71
C ARG A 179 2.81 4.73 10.45
N LYS A 180 3.47 5.89 10.48
CA LYS A 180 4.09 6.49 9.28
C LYS A 180 5.22 5.67 8.65
N GLN A 181 5.96 4.89 9.45
CA GLN A 181 7.13 4.12 9.00
C GLN A 181 6.82 2.64 8.80
N SER A 182 5.62 2.19 9.18
CA SER A 182 5.28 0.78 9.18
C SER A 182 5.48 0.14 7.81
N PRO A 183 6.17 -1.01 7.72
CA PRO A 183 6.42 -1.69 6.46
C PRO A 183 5.13 -2.12 5.76
N LEU A 184 4.07 -2.37 6.54
CA LEU A 184 2.74 -2.71 6.03
C LEU A 184 2.12 -1.61 5.17
N ARG A 185 2.57 -0.35 5.30
CA ARG A 185 2.10 0.75 4.43
C ARG A 185 2.43 0.55 2.96
N VAL A 186 3.36 -0.34 2.62
CA VAL A 186 3.67 -0.72 1.23
C VAL A 186 2.55 -1.55 0.61
N LEU A 187 1.77 -2.27 1.43
CA LEU A 187 0.65 -3.10 1.00
C LEU A 187 -0.70 -2.36 0.96
N VAL A 188 -0.74 -1.12 1.47
CA VAL A 188 -1.99 -0.35 1.58
C VAL A 188 -2.37 0.24 0.23
N SER A 189 -3.55 -0.11 -0.26
CA SER A 189 -4.15 0.49 -1.44
C SER A 189 -4.64 1.91 -1.14
N ARG A 190 -3.85 2.92 -1.52
CA ARG A 190 -4.19 4.33 -1.33
C ARG A 190 -4.89 4.90 -2.56
N LYS A 191 -5.87 5.77 -2.31
CA LYS A 191 -6.58 6.55 -3.31
C LYS A 191 -5.60 7.42 -4.10
N ALA A 192 -5.34 6.98 -5.34
CA ALA A 192 -4.45 7.63 -6.28
C ALA A 192 -5.17 8.60 -7.24
N VAL A 193 -6.47 8.78 -7.05
CA VAL A 193 -7.27 9.83 -7.67
C VAL A 193 -7.13 11.10 -6.83
N LEU A 194 -6.41 12.07 -7.36
CA LEU A 194 -5.99 13.30 -6.69
C LEU A 194 -6.70 14.49 -7.32
N LYS A 195 -7.23 15.39 -6.49
CA LYS A 195 -7.98 16.56 -6.95
C LYS A 195 -7.37 17.87 -6.48
N THR A 196 -7.46 18.89 -7.33
CA THR A 196 -7.14 20.28 -6.99
C THR A 196 -7.94 21.22 -7.88
N ARG A 197 -7.88 22.54 -7.63
CA ARG A 197 -8.55 23.56 -8.45
C ARG A 197 -7.60 24.72 -8.73
N LEU A 198 -7.37 25.00 -10.00
CA LEU A 198 -6.61 26.14 -10.47
C LEU A 198 -7.51 27.36 -10.44
N ASN A 199 -7.15 28.36 -9.63
CA ASN A 199 -7.99 29.52 -9.35
C ASN A 199 -7.21 30.84 -9.23
N SER A 200 -5.89 30.81 -9.41
CA SER A 200 -5.11 32.05 -9.45
C SER A 200 -5.44 32.84 -10.73
N PRO A 201 -5.35 34.19 -10.69
CA PRO A 201 -5.65 35.02 -11.85
C PRO A 201 -4.89 34.59 -13.12
N ASN A 202 -3.60 34.27 -12.99
CA ASN A 202 -2.77 33.83 -14.12
C ASN A 202 -3.24 32.49 -14.70
N GLN A 203 -3.59 31.51 -13.84
CA GLN A 203 -4.12 30.22 -14.30
C GLN A 203 -5.46 30.39 -15.03
N LEU A 204 -6.34 31.25 -14.50
CA LEU A 204 -7.64 31.52 -15.12
C LEU A 204 -7.48 32.25 -16.46
N GLN A 205 -6.51 33.16 -16.57
CA GLN A 205 -6.15 33.80 -17.82
C GLN A 205 -5.62 32.78 -18.84
N ASP A 206 -4.71 31.88 -18.43
CA ASP A 206 -4.18 30.82 -19.30
C ASP A 206 -5.30 29.89 -19.82
N LEU A 207 -6.23 29.49 -18.95
CA LEU A 207 -7.40 28.69 -19.35
C LEU A 207 -8.31 29.46 -20.32
N ALA A 208 -8.50 30.77 -20.10
CA ALA A 208 -9.27 31.62 -20.98
C ALA A 208 -8.63 31.75 -22.38
N SER A 209 -7.31 31.96 -22.46
CA SER A 209 -6.57 32.01 -23.73
C SER A 209 -6.73 30.72 -24.54
N ILE A 210 -6.67 29.56 -23.89
CA ILE A 210 -6.91 28.27 -24.55
C ILE A 210 -8.35 28.15 -25.04
N ARG A 211 -9.33 28.57 -24.23
CA ARG A 211 -10.73 28.56 -24.63
C ARG A 211 -10.99 29.44 -25.85
N THR A 212 -10.45 30.66 -25.86
CA THR A 212 -10.57 31.58 -27.00
C THR A 212 -9.98 30.95 -28.26
N TRP A 213 -8.78 30.39 -28.18
CA TRP A 213 -8.16 29.72 -29.32
C TRP A 213 -9.00 28.55 -29.86
N VAL A 214 -9.62 27.76 -28.99
CA VAL A 214 -10.54 26.69 -29.42
C VAL A 214 -11.74 27.24 -30.17
N GLN A 215 -12.34 28.33 -29.67
CA GLN A 215 -13.48 28.97 -30.33
C GLN A 215 -13.11 29.50 -31.73
N GLU A 216 -11.92 30.11 -31.85
CA GLU A 216 -11.39 30.62 -33.12
C GLU A 216 -11.07 29.51 -34.13
N ASN A 217 -10.63 28.34 -33.67
CA ASN A 217 -10.30 27.19 -34.52
C ASN A 217 -11.51 26.30 -34.87
N GLN A 218 -12.73 26.72 -34.50
CA GLN A 218 -14.02 26.12 -34.89
C GLN A 218 -14.03 24.58 -34.90
N PRO A 219 -13.93 23.91 -33.73
CA PRO A 219 -13.98 22.45 -33.65
C PRO A 219 -15.25 21.92 -34.30
N ASN A 220 -15.13 20.77 -34.96
CA ASN A 220 -16.29 20.10 -35.50
C ASN A 220 -17.21 19.66 -34.35
N LEU A 221 -18.37 20.29 -34.21
CA LEU A 221 -19.35 19.98 -33.15
C LEU A 221 -20.10 18.66 -33.36
N THR A 222 -19.78 17.88 -34.39
CA THR A 222 -20.37 16.54 -34.65
C THR A 222 -19.45 15.40 -34.22
N GLN A 223 -18.20 15.69 -33.82
CA GLN A 223 -17.24 14.69 -33.34
C GLN A 223 -16.30 15.29 -32.29
N SER A 224 -15.63 14.43 -31.51
CA SER A 224 -14.60 14.93 -30.62
C SER A 224 -13.40 15.43 -31.41
N THR A 225 -12.83 16.56 -30.97
CA THR A 225 -11.64 17.16 -31.59
C THR A 225 -10.46 17.07 -30.61
N HIS A 226 -9.29 16.75 -31.14
CA HIS A 226 -8.09 16.42 -30.37
C HIS A 226 -6.87 17.09 -31.00
N TRP A 227 -6.19 17.93 -30.23
CA TRP A 227 -4.93 18.56 -30.62
C TRP A 227 -3.82 18.13 -29.66
N TRP A 228 -2.65 17.83 -30.19
CA TRP A 228 -1.45 17.72 -29.35
C TRP A 228 -1.08 19.11 -28.83
N GLN A 229 -0.38 19.15 -27.69
CA GLN A 229 0.16 20.41 -27.18
C GLN A 229 1.01 21.14 -28.24
N SER A 230 1.75 20.41 -29.07
CA SER A 230 2.58 20.97 -30.15
C SER A 230 1.78 21.62 -31.28
N ASP A 231 0.48 21.35 -31.37
CA ASP A 231 -0.39 21.90 -32.42
C ASP A 231 -0.92 23.30 -32.05
N LEU A 232 -0.83 23.69 -30.76
CA LEU A 232 -1.20 25.02 -30.29
C LEU A 232 -0.05 26.00 -30.57
N SER A 233 -0.39 27.21 -30.98
CA SER A 233 0.57 28.29 -31.27
C SER A 233 0.19 29.59 -30.55
N GLY A 234 1.13 30.54 -30.52
CA GLY A 234 0.93 31.85 -29.87
C GLY A 234 0.59 31.73 -28.38
N ASP A 235 -0.24 32.66 -27.92
CA ASP A 235 -0.62 32.79 -26.50
C ASP A 235 -1.23 31.51 -25.92
N ALA A 236 -2.00 30.75 -26.72
CA ALA A 236 -2.60 29.50 -26.28
C ALA A 236 -1.57 28.38 -26.07
N GLY A 237 -0.54 28.32 -26.93
CA GLY A 237 0.59 27.40 -26.77
C GLY A 237 1.39 27.70 -25.50
N ASP A 238 1.68 28.98 -25.27
CA ASP A 238 2.40 29.44 -24.08
C ASP A 238 1.59 29.22 -22.80
N ALA A 239 0.29 29.50 -22.83
CA ALA A 239 -0.65 29.22 -21.74
C ALA A 239 -0.71 27.73 -21.41
N TYR A 240 -0.80 26.87 -22.44
CA TYR A 240 -0.78 25.42 -22.24
C TYR A 240 0.54 24.97 -21.62
N GLN A 241 1.68 25.50 -22.09
CA GLN A 241 2.99 25.18 -21.53
C GLN A 241 3.09 25.58 -20.06
N ARG A 242 2.67 26.79 -19.68
CA ARG A 242 2.64 27.25 -18.29
C ARG A 242 1.78 26.35 -17.41
N LEU A 243 0.56 26.03 -17.84
CA LEU A 243 -0.34 25.12 -17.12
C LEU A 243 0.25 23.71 -16.98
N SER A 244 0.93 23.20 -18.02
CA SER A 244 1.60 21.89 -17.94
C SER A 244 2.71 21.86 -16.89
N GLN A 245 3.34 22.99 -16.63
CA GLN A 245 4.43 23.15 -15.65
C GLN A 245 3.95 23.70 -14.31
N ASP A 246 2.63 23.81 -14.11
CA ASP A 246 2.05 24.42 -12.92
C ASP A 246 2.51 23.77 -11.61
N SER A 247 2.93 24.61 -10.66
CA SER A 247 3.51 24.16 -9.40
C SER A 247 2.48 23.53 -8.45
N GLN A 248 1.21 23.93 -8.54
CA GLN A 248 0.12 23.40 -7.73
C GLN A 248 -0.20 21.96 -8.16
N LEU A 249 -0.28 21.71 -9.47
CA LEU A 249 -0.45 20.35 -10.02
C LEU A 249 0.70 19.42 -9.61
N GLN A 250 1.95 19.86 -9.78
CA GLN A 250 3.11 19.06 -9.38
C GLN A 250 3.17 18.83 -7.86
N SER A 251 2.80 19.84 -7.06
CA SER A 251 2.79 19.74 -5.59
C SER A 251 1.72 18.79 -5.08
N MET A 252 0.57 18.71 -5.74
CA MET A 252 -0.46 17.71 -5.46
C MET A 252 0.11 16.29 -5.61
N LEU A 253 0.81 16.01 -6.71
CA LEU A 253 1.43 14.70 -6.97
C LEU A 253 2.57 14.39 -5.98
N ARG A 254 3.45 15.37 -5.72
CA ARG A 254 4.55 15.21 -4.74
C ARG A 254 4.04 14.91 -3.34
N ARG A 255 2.94 15.53 -2.92
CA ARG A 255 2.34 15.30 -1.59
C ARG A 255 1.84 13.87 -1.40
N PHE A 256 1.29 13.26 -2.46
CA PHE A 256 0.84 11.87 -2.43
C PHE A 256 2.00 10.89 -2.24
N HIS A 257 3.08 11.07 -3.01
CA HIS A 257 4.26 10.19 -2.94
C HIS A 257 5.16 10.44 -1.72
N GLY A 258 5.24 11.69 -1.27
CA GLY A 258 6.09 12.11 -0.18
C GLY A 258 7.53 12.46 -0.61
N PHE A 259 8.39 12.62 0.40
CA PHE A 259 9.75 13.12 0.21
C PHE A 259 10.62 12.21 -0.67
N GLY A 260 11.42 12.84 -1.55
CA GLY A 260 12.41 12.24 -2.45
C GLY A 260 11.82 11.42 -3.62
N TYR A 261 10.59 11.75 -3.99
CA TYR A 261 10.09 11.50 -5.33
C TYR A 261 10.28 12.73 -6.20
N ALA A 262 10.66 12.50 -7.47
CA ALA A 262 10.63 13.51 -8.50
C ALA A 262 9.30 13.42 -9.25
N VAL A 263 8.77 14.57 -9.68
CA VAL A 263 7.60 14.67 -10.56
C VAL A 263 8.02 15.50 -11.75
N ARG A 264 7.78 14.98 -12.96
CA ARG A 264 8.14 15.62 -14.23
C ARG A 264 6.98 15.56 -15.21
N THR A 265 6.87 16.57 -16.05
CA THR A 265 5.92 16.59 -17.16
C THR A 265 6.31 15.60 -18.25
N VAL A 266 5.31 15.06 -18.96
CA VAL A 266 5.47 14.16 -20.10
C VAL A 266 4.81 14.80 -21.33
N PRO A 267 5.45 15.81 -21.95
CA PRO A 267 4.83 16.65 -22.97
C PRO A 267 4.40 15.87 -24.22
N GLY A 268 5.07 14.76 -24.53
CA GLY A 268 4.73 13.90 -25.68
C GLY A 268 3.37 13.21 -25.60
N MET A 269 2.65 13.34 -24.48
CA MET A 269 1.30 12.82 -24.29
C MET A 269 0.26 13.93 -24.07
N ASN A 270 0.68 15.18 -23.94
CA ASN A 270 -0.23 16.27 -23.59
C ASN A 270 -1.19 16.57 -24.74
N GLU A 271 -2.48 16.62 -24.43
CA GLU A 271 -3.55 16.74 -25.41
C GLU A 271 -4.58 17.78 -24.97
N LEU A 272 -5.07 18.58 -25.91
CA LEU A 272 -6.27 19.40 -25.76
C LEU A 272 -7.46 18.65 -26.38
N TYR A 273 -8.52 18.48 -25.60
CA TYR A 273 -9.69 17.70 -25.96
C TYR A 273 -10.97 18.53 -25.92
N VAL A 274 -11.72 18.51 -27.01
CA VAL A 274 -13.07 19.08 -27.10
C VAL A 274 -14.08 17.97 -27.32
N THR A 275 -15.08 17.92 -26.44
CA THR A 275 -16.08 16.84 -26.43
C THR A 275 -17.11 17.03 -27.55
N GLY A 276 -17.28 16.03 -28.42
CA GLY A 276 -18.35 15.98 -29.42
C GLY A 276 -19.65 15.34 -28.89
N PRO A 277 -20.74 15.31 -29.70
CA PRO A 277 -21.99 14.64 -29.37
C PRO A 277 -21.83 13.11 -29.34
N PRO A 278 -22.67 12.39 -28.59
CA PRO A 278 -22.58 10.93 -28.50
C PRO A 278 -22.86 10.27 -29.85
N LYS A 279 -22.05 9.27 -30.22
CA LYS A 279 -22.28 8.41 -31.39
C LYS A 279 -22.68 7.00 -30.93
N GLN A 280 -23.65 6.39 -31.62
CA GLN A 280 -23.94 4.96 -31.46
C GLN A 280 -22.94 4.15 -32.31
N SER A 281 -22.34 3.10 -31.74
CA SER A 281 -21.53 2.07 -32.45
C SER A 281 -20.11 2.43 -32.95
N THR A 282 -19.35 3.28 -32.26
CA THR A 282 -17.92 3.55 -32.55
C THR A 282 -16.99 3.01 -31.46
N SER A 283 -15.66 3.05 -31.69
CA SER A 283 -14.64 2.76 -30.65
C SER A 283 -14.73 3.68 -29.42
N ASP A 284 -15.52 4.75 -29.48
CA ASP A 284 -15.80 5.62 -28.32
C ASP A 284 -16.55 4.88 -27.21
N THR A 285 -17.20 3.75 -27.53
CA THR A 285 -17.76 2.83 -26.53
C THR A 285 -16.75 2.38 -25.48
N VAL A 286 -15.45 2.34 -25.82
CA VAL A 286 -14.37 2.05 -24.86
C VAL A 286 -14.40 3.04 -23.69
N PHE A 287 -14.69 4.32 -23.94
CA PHE A 287 -14.71 5.32 -22.87
C PHE A 287 -15.88 5.15 -21.90
N TYR A 288 -16.97 4.55 -22.36
CA TYR A 288 -18.17 4.28 -21.56
C TYR A 288 -18.13 2.92 -20.84
N MET A 289 -17.15 2.07 -21.16
CA MET A 289 -16.83 0.87 -20.38
C MET A 289 -15.65 1.11 -19.45
N GLY A 290 -15.53 0.28 -18.42
CA GLY A 290 -14.36 0.32 -17.53
C GLY A 290 -13.09 0.03 -18.33
N HIS A 291 -12.11 0.94 -18.26
CA HIS A 291 -10.82 0.76 -18.89
C HIS A 291 -9.70 1.40 -18.07
N VAL A 292 -8.47 1.00 -18.36
CA VAL A 292 -7.25 1.72 -17.97
C VAL A 292 -6.64 2.30 -19.24
N ASP A 293 -6.01 3.47 -19.13
CA ASP A 293 -5.46 4.15 -20.32
C ASP A 293 -4.20 3.47 -20.85
N GLY A 294 -3.41 2.82 -20.00
CA GLY A 294 -2.13 2.20 -20.38
C GLY A 294 -1.92 0.80 -19.83
N PRO A 295 -1.04 0.00 -20.46
CA PRO A 295 -0.81 -1.39 -20.08
C PRO A 295 0.31 -1.57 -19.04
N TRP A 296 1.05 -0.51 -18.68
CA TRP A 296 2.27 -0.60 -17.87
C TRP A 296 2.00 -0.61 -16.37
N SER A 297 1.11 -1.49 -15.93
CA SER A 297 0.63 -1.59 -14.55
C SER A 297 1.72 -2.03 -13.57
N ILE A 298 2.77 -2.72 -14.01
CA ILE A 298 3.82 -3.30 -13.17
C ILE A 298 5.07 -2.41 -13.23
N PHE A 299 5.07 -1.35 -12.42
CA PHE A 299 6.20 -0.42 -12.24
C PHE A 299 6.22 0.01 -10.76
N PRO A 300 6.72 -0.84 -9.85
CA PRO A 300 6.70 -0.56 -8.41
C PRO A 300 7.38 0.77 -8.07
N GLY A 301 6.70 1.61 -7.29
CA GLY A 301 7.24 2.91 -6.90
C GLY A 301 7.30 3.97 -8.01
N ALA A 302 6.81 3.71 -9.22
CA ALA A 302 6.67 4.73 -10.27
C ALA A 302 5.24 4.76 -10.83
N ARG A 303 4.74 5.96 -11.09
CA ARG A 303 3.38 6.19 -11.59
C ARG A 303 3.42 7.24 -12.69
N LEU A 304 2.62 7.03 -13.74
CA LEU A 304 2.36 8.06 -14.72
C LEU A 304 0.92 8.51 -14.52
N TYR A 305 0.74 9.79 -14.26
CA TYR A 305 -0.53 10.41 -14.04
C TYR A 305 -1.04 11.05 -15.32
N ARG A 306 -2.31 10.81 -15.63
CA ARG A 306 -3.11 11.70 -16.47
C ARG A 306 -3.84 12.66 -15.56
N CYS A 307 -3.71 13.95 -15.81
CA CYS A 307 -4.38 15.03 -15.12
C CYS A 307 -5.32 15.73 -16.10
N MET A 308 -6.62 15.57 -15.87
CA MET A 308 -7.66 16.29 -16.59
C MET A 308 -7.84 17.65 -15.94
N VAL A 309 -7.71 18.73 -16.71
CA VAL A 309 -7.95 20.11 -16.27
C VAL A 309 -9.01 20.74 -17.15
N ALA A 310 -10.15 21.09 -16.56
CA ALA A 310 -11.26 21.68 -17.31
C ALA A 310 -11.01 23.17 -17.62
N ALA A 311 -11.05 23.53 -18.90
CA ALA A 311 -10.95 24.91 -19.37
C ALA A 311 -12.33 25.56 -19.60
N SER A 312 -13.38 24.75 -19.68
CA SER A 312 -14.76 25.22 -19.68
C SER A 312 -15.62 24.39 -18.74
N ALA A 313 -16.80 24.90 -18.39
CA ALA A 313 -17.74 24.21 -17.52
C ALA A 313 -18.26 22.93 -18.17
N ASN A 314 -18.50 21.91 -17.34
CA ASN A 314 -19.01 20.61 -17.77
C ASN A 314 -20.28 20.27 -16.98
N ALA A 315 -21.42 20.37 -17.63
CA ALA A 315 -22.71 19.99 -17.06
C ALA A 315 -23.06 18.52 -17.31
N ALA A 316 -22.51 17.90 -18.36
CA ALA A 316 -23.03 16.63 -18.87
C ALA A 316 -22.18 15.40 -18.56
N VAL A 317 -20.84 15.51 -18.48
CA VAL A 317 -19.95 14.33 -18.44
C VAL A 317 -19.42 14.10 -17.03
N THR A 318 -19.57 12.88 -16.51
CA THR A 318 -18.98 12.47 -15.23
C THR A 318 -17.96 11.36 -15.47
N THR A 319 -16.78 11.49 -14.88
CA THR A 319 -15.75 10.43 -14.88
C THR A 319 -15.83 9.65 -13.57
N HIS A 320 -15.92 8.33 -13.66
CA HIS A 320 -16.15 7.42 -12.55
C HIS A 320 -14.90 6.59 -12.25
N PHE A 321 -14.55 6.47 -10.98
CA PHE A 321 -13.40 5.71 -10.48
C PHE A 321 -13.88 4.56 -9.55
N PRO A 322 -14.29 3.42 -10.12
CA PRO A 322 -14.89 2.31 -9.36
C PRO A 322 -13.97 1.72 -8.29
N MET A 323 -12.65 1.71 -8.51
CA MET A 323 -11.70 1.10 -7.56
C MET A 323 -11.45 1.96 -6.31
N THR A 324 -11.88 3.22 -6.34
CA THR A 324 -11.84 4.11 -5.18
C THR A 324 -13.08 3.96 -4.29
N GLY A 325 -14.23 3.64 -4.90
CA GLY A 325 -15.52 3.46 -4.21
C GLY A 325 -15.63 2.15 -3.43
N THR A 326 -16.79 1.94 -2.80
CA THR A 326 -17.14 0.73 -2.04
C THR A 326 -17.42 -0.46 -2.95
N ASP A 327 -18.02 -0.19 -4.11
CA ASP A 327 -18.26 -1.18 -5.14
C ASP A 327 -18.05 -0.58 -6.54
N TYR A 328 -17.90 -1.46 -7.53
CA TYR A 328 -17.84 -1.09 -8.93
C TYR A 328 -19.08 -0.30 -9.37
N ASP A 329 -20.26 -0.69 -8.86
CA ASP A 329 -21.54 -0.05 -9.18
C ASP A 329 -21.81 1.19 -8.32
N GLN A 330 -20.94 1.49 -7.35
CA GLN A 330 -20.96 2.71 -6.53
C GLN A 330 -19.62 3.45 -6.67
N PRO A 331 -19.26 3.88 -7.88
CA PRO A 331 -17.98 4.53 -8.12
C PRO A 331 -17.95 5.93 -7.52
N GLU A 332 -16.75 6.45 -7.32
CA GLU A 332 -16.58 7.88 -7.09
C GLU A 332 -16.58 8.64 -8.42
N GLY A 333 -17.53 9.57 -8.57
CA GLY A 333 -17.73 10.35 -9.79
C GLY A 333 -17.21 11.79 -9.69
N TYR A 334 -16.63 12.29 -10.77
CA TYR A 334 -16.15 13.67 -10.89
C TYR A 334 -16.72 14.34 -12.14
N ARG A 335 -17.40 15.46 -11.94
CA ARG A 335 -17.86 16.39 -12.98
C ARG A 335 -17.09 17.70 -12.80
N LEU A 336 -16.14 17.96 -13.70
CA LEU A 336 -15.15 19.03 -13.54
C LEU A 336 -15.65 20.39 -14.05
N GLU A 337 -15.62 21.42 -13.22
CA GLU A 337 -15.86 22.80 -13.65
C GLU A 337 -14.57 23.49 -14.12
N THR A 338 -14.67 24.68 -14.72
CA THR A 338 -13.50 25.47 -15.09
C THR A 338 -12.52 25.62 -13.92
N GLY A 339 -11.27 25.23 -14.17
CA GLY A 339 -10.18 25.23 -13.20
C GLY A 339 -10.06 23.94 -12.38
N ASP A 340 -11.09 23.10 -12.32
CA ASP A 340 -10.99 21.82 -11.61
C ASP A 340 -10.00 20.90 -12.32
N ALA A 341 -9.18 20.23 -11.52
CA ALA A 341 -8.18 19.29 -11.97
C ALA A 341 -8.29 17.97 -11.21
N VAL A 342 -8.32 16.86 -11.94
CA VAL A 342 -8.27 15.50 -11.38
C VAL A 342 -7.17 14.71 -12.06
N ALA A 343 -6.23 14.21 -11.25
CA ALA A 343 -5.14 13.34 -11.67
C ALA A 343 -5.35 11.90 -11.20
N PHE A 344 -5.05 10.94 -12.06
CA PHE A 344 -5.14 9.51 -11.76
C PHE A 344 -4.05 8.73 -12.49
N ASP A 345 -3.72 7.54 -12.01
CA ASP A 345 -2.65 6.72 -12.61
C ASP A 345 -3.11 6.13 -13.96
N PHE A 346 -2.50 6.61 -15.04
CA PHE A 346 -2.78 6.23 -16.42
C PHE A 346 -2.73 4.71 -16.64
N ASN A 347 -1.82 4.01 -15.97
CA ASN A 347 -1.61 2.58 -16.21
C ASN A 347 -2.39 1.69 -15.25
N ARG A 348 -3.08 2.23 -14.23
CA ARG A 348 -3.63 1.42 -13.13
C ARG A 348 -5.04 1.81 -12.70
N GLU A 349 -5.40 3.07 -12.87
CA GLU A 349 -6.70 3.56 -12.42
C GLU A 349 -7.78 3.16 -13.42
N LEU A 350 -8.58 2.18 -13.02
CA LEU A 350 -9.77 1.80 -13.77
C LEU A 350 -10.80 2.91 -13.69
N HIS A 351 -11.27 3.37 -14.85
CA HIS A 351 -12.25 4.45 -14.94
C HIS A 351 -13.14 4.30 -16.17
N TYR A 352 -14.23 5.05 -16.19
CA TYR A 352 -15.14 5.18 -17.33
C TYR A 352 -15.90 6.51 -17.25
N ILE A 353 -16.55 6.92 -18.33
CA ILE A 353 -17.39 8.12 -18.34
C ILE A 353 -18.87 7.77 -18.49
N THR A 354 -19.74 8.56 -17.87
CA THR A 354 -21.15 8.63 -18.24
C THR A 354 -21.50 10.04 -18.70
N ARG A 355 -22.51 10.14 -19.55
CA ARG A 355 -23.04 11.42 -20.02
C ARG A 355 -24.52 11.52 -19.68
N ASP A 356 -24.88 12.62 -19.05
CA ASP A 356 -26.26 13.04 -18.90
C ASP A 356 -26.71 13.68 -20.22
N ALA A 357 -27.62 13.02 -20.94
CA ALA A 357 -28.14 13.48 -22.21
C ALA A 357 -29.11 14.68 -22.07
N GLN A 358 -29.66 14.89 -20.87
CA GLN A 358 -30.63 15.95 -20.60
C GLN A 358 -29.97 17.22 -20.04
N ALA A 359 -28.73 17.13 -19.58
CA ALA A 359 -28.00 18.29 -19.05
C ALA A 359 -27.70 19.32 -20.15
N PRO A 360 -28.15 20.59 -20.01
CA PRO A 360 -27.85 21.64 -20.97
C PRO A 360 -26.34 21.94 -20.95
N GLN A 361 -25.70 21.85 -22.11
CA GLN A 361 -24.28 22.12 -22.30
C GLN A 361 -24.12 23.28 -23.32
N PRO A 362 -24.22 24.54 -22.87
CA PRO A 362 -24.28 25.70 -23.76
C PRO A 362 -22.96 25.97 -24.50
N GLU A 363 -21.83 25.64 -23.87
CA GLU A 363 -20.49 25.74 -24.46
C GLU A 363 -19.87 24.35 -24.64
N PRO A 364 -19.03 24.13 -25.67
CA PRO A 364 -18.25 22.89 -25.79
C PRO A 364 -17.43 22.63 -24.53
N ARG A 365 -17.42 21.37 -24.07
CA ARG A 365 -16.54 20.94 -22.97
C ARG A 365 -15.10 20.84 -23.46
N ILE A 366 -14.24 21.72 -22.96
CA ILE A 366 -12.81 21.82 -23.28
C ILE A 366 -12.02 21.32 -22.08
N ASN A 367 -11.15 20.35 -22.29
CA ASN A 367 -10.38 19.70 -21.25
C ASN A 367 -8.93 19.50 -21.71
N LEU A 368 -7.97 19.89 -20.87
CA LEU A 368 -6.57 19.60 -21.06
C LEU A 368 -6.26 18.26 -20.41
N LYS A 369 -5.60 17.37 -21.13
CA LYS A 369 -5.01 16.13 -20.60
C LYS A 369 -3.51 16.34 -20.44
N LEU A 370 -3.10 16.73 -19.24
CA LEU A 370 -1.72 16.91 -18.86
C LEU A 370 -1.15 15.60 -18.29
N HIS A 371 0.10 15.28 -18.59
CA HIS A 371 0.71 14.03 -18.12
C HIS A 371 1.96 14.29 -17.28
N PHE A 372 2.08 13.54 -16.19
CA PHE A 372 3.19 13.66 -15.24
C PHE A 372 3.70 12.29 -14.84
N VAL A 373 5.02 12.11 -14.80
CA VAL A 373 5.63 10.90 -14.23
C VAL A 373 6.18 11.20 -12.84
N ALA A 374 5.80 10.38 -11.86
CA ALA A 374 6.30 10.40 -10.50
C ALA A 374 7.14 9.15 -10.23
N TYR A 375 8.36 9.32 -9.73
CA TYR A 375 9.31 8.22 -9.54
C TYR A 375 10.33 8.52 -8.41
N PRO A 376 11.04 7.52 -7.86
CA PRO A 376 12.06 7.74 -6.85
C PRO A 376 13.21 8.57 -7.43
N ALA A 377 13.51 9.72 -6.80
CA ALA A 377 14.41 10.72 -7.38
C ALA A 377 15.84 10.21 -7.66
N ASN A 378 16.27 9.20 -6.91
CA ASN A 378 17.55 8.50 -7.01
C ASN A 378 17.67 7.56 -8.22
N ILE A 379 16.56 7.26 -8.92
CA ILE A 379 16.55 6.33 -10.08
C ILE A 379 15.89 7.01 -11.29
N PRO A 380 16.45 8.11 -11.83
CA PRO A 380 15.81 8.91 -12.88
C PRO A 380 15.57 8.15 -14.18
N TRP A 381 16.44 7.19 -14.51
CA TRP A 381 16.26 6.35 -15.70
C TRP A 381 14.98 5.51 -15.63
N TYR A 382 14.54 5.12 -14.42
CA TYR A 382 13.35 4.30 -14.21
C TYR A 382 12.06 5.07 -14.54
N GLY A 383 11.98 6.32 -14.08
CA GLY A 383 10.90 7.24 -14.45
C GLY A 383 10.91 7.60 -15.94
N ALA A 384 12.09 7.85 -16.51
CA ALA A 384 12.24 8.14 -17.94
C ALA A 384 11.80 6.96 -18.83
N LEU A 385 12.13 5.73 -18.41
CA LEU A 385 11.70 4.51 -19.10
C LEU A 385 10.17 4.38 -19.10
N LEU A 386 9.52 4.53 -17.94
CA LEU A 386 8.06 4.50 -17.84
C LEU A 386 7.41 5.58 -18.72
N ALA A 387 7.89 6.83 -18.64
CA ALA A 387 7.38 7.91 -19.48
C ALA A 387 7.51 7.62 -20.98
N LYS A 388 8.66 7.09 -21.42
CA LYS A 388 8.90 6.72 -22.82
C LYS A 388 7.96 5.61 -23.28
N LEU A 389 7.84 4.53 -22.50
CA LEU A 389 6.99 3.38 -22.83
C LEU A 389 5.51 3.76 -22.90
N THR A 390 5.03 4.57 -21.96
CA THR A 390 3.65 5.04 -21.98
C THR A 390 3.40 6.03 -23.12
N THR A 391 4.33 6.95 -23.41
CA THR A 391 4.21 7.86 -24.56
C THR A 391 4.15 7.08 -25.88
N MET A 392 5.01 6.10 -26.06
CA MET A 392 4.99 5.23 -27.25
C MET A 392 3.68 4.46 -27.38
N TYR A 393 3.13 3.98 -26.26
CA TYR A 393 1.84 3.30 -26.24
C TYR A 393 0.71 4.27 -26.61
N ASP A 394 0.62 5.43 -25.97
CA ASP A 394 -0.45 6.41 -26.17
C ASP A 394 -0.54 6.89 -27.63
N ILE A 395 0.61 7.21 -28.25
CA ILE A 395 0.67 7.58 -29.67
C ILE A 395 0.17 6.42 -30.57
N ARG A 396 0.55 5.18 -30.27
CA ARG A 396 0.13 4.00 -31.06
C ARG A 396 -1.35 3.69 -30.85
N ALA A 397 -1.81 3.75 -29.61
CA ALA A 397 -3.19 3.52 -29.23
C ALA A 397 -4.09 4.56 -29.89
N ARG A 398 -3.75 5.86 -29.84
CA ARG A 398 -4.50 6.92 -30.54
C ARG A 398 -4.56 6.68 -32.05
N LYS A 399 -3.44 6.32 -32.68
CA LYS A 399 -3.42 5.96 -34.12
C LYS A 399 -4.32 4.76 -34.43
N LEU A 400 -4.41 3.78 -33.53
CA LEU A 400 -5.32 2.64 -33.67
C LEU A 400 -6.78 3.07 -33.49
N PHE A 401 -7.09 3.84 -32.45
CA PHE A 401 -8.42 4.39 -32.18
C PHE A 401 -8.95 5.19 -33.36
N LEU A 402 -8.18 6.15 -33.86
CA LEU A 402 -8.57 6.97 -35.02
C LEU A 402 -8.86 6.13 -36.27
N LYS A 403 -8.15 5.01 -36.47
CA LYS A 403 -8.40 4.06 -37.56
C LYS A 403 -9.64 3.19 -37.35
N THR A 404 -10.12 3.05 -36.12
CA THR A 404 -11.27 2.19 -35.75
C THR A 404 -12.55 2.97 -35.44
N ILE A 405 -12.52 4.31 -35.45
CA ILE A 405 -13.69 5.17 -35.21
C ILE A 405 -14.78 4.93 -36.27
N ASP A 406 -14.40 4.66 -37.52
CA ASP A 406 -15.32 4.34 -38.61
C ASP A 406 -14.86 3.10 -39.40
N PRO A 407 -15.19 1.87 -38.93
CA PRO A 407 -14.67 0.64 -39.49
C PRO A 407 -15.42 0.24 -40.78
N ASN A 408 -15.08 0.88 -41.89
CA ASN A 408 -15.67 0.61 -43.21
C ASN A 408 -15.20 -0.70 -43.87
N SER A 409 -14.25 -1.44 -43.26
CA SER A 409 -13.72 -2.70 -43.79
C SER A 409 -13.81 -3.87 -42.78
N LEU A 410 -13.83 -5.11 -43.27
CA LEU A 410 -13.82 -6.32 -42.43
C LEU A 410 -12.61 -6.36 -41.48
N VAL A 411 -11.44 -5.94 -41.96
CA VAL A 411 -10.22 -5.84 -41.16
C VAL A 411 -10.37 -4.81 -40.04
N ALA A 412 -10.99 -3.66 -40.33
CA ALA A 412 -11.26 -2.64 -39.31
C ALA A 412 -12.24 -3.18 -38.25
N ARG A 413 -13.31 -3.88 -38.67
CA ARG A 413 -14.27 -4.52 -37.75
C ARG A 413 -13.61 -5.57 -36.84
N PHE A 414 -12.72 -6.40 -37.38
CA PHE A 414 -11.95 -7.36 -36.58
C PHE A 414 -11.05 -6.64 -35.56
N LYS A 415 -10.31 -5.61 -35.98
CA LYS A 415 -9.48 -4.79 -35.08
C LYS A 415 -10.31 -4.15 -33.96
N THR A 416 -11.50 -3.63 -34.26
CA THR A 416 -12.41 -3.09 -33.25
C THR A 416 -12.81 -4.16 -32.23
N LYS A 417 -13.21 -5.36 -32.68
CA LYS A 417 -13.54 -6.48 -31.76
C LYS A 417 -12.35 -6.88 -30.89
N TRP A 418 -11.15 -6.93 -31.47
CA TRP A 418 -9.92 -7.23 -30.74
C TRP A 418 -9.63 -6.18 -29.65
N VAL A 419 -9.75 -4.90 -29.98
CA VAL A 419 -9.58 -3.79 -29.02
C VAL A 419 -10.58 -3.91 -27.87
N LEU A 420 -11.88 -4.10 -28.18
CA LEU A 420 -12.91 -4.25 -27.15
C LEU A 420 -12.68 -5.48 -26.26
N GLY A 421 -12.30 -6.61 -26.86
CA GLY A 421 -11.98 -7.83 -26.12
C GLY A 421 -10.81 -7.63 -25.16
N TRP A 422 -9.72 -7.03 -25.63
CA TRP A 422 -8.56 -6.74 -24.78
C TRP A 422 -8.86 -5.71 -23.70
N THR A 423 -9.61 -4.65 -24.01
CA THR A 423 -10.07 -3.68 -23.01
C THR A 423 -10.83 -4.38 -21.88
N LYS A 424 -11.73 -5.30 -22.22
CA LYS A 424 -12.51 -6.05 -21.24
C LYS A 424 -11.65 -7.00 -20.38
N ILE A 425 -10.66 -7.66 -20.98
CA ILE A 425 -9.70 -8.47 -20.24
C ILE A 425 -8.91 -7.60 -19.26
N PHE A 426 -8.40 -6.44 -19.69
CA PHE A 426 -7.69 -5.51 -18.81
C PHE A 426 -8.59 -5.00 -17.67
N GLU A 427 -9.85 -4.66 -17.97
CA GLU A 427 -10.86 -4.29 -16.97
C GLU A 427 -10.99 -5.38 -15.90
N TRP A 428 -11.25 -6.63 -16.30
CA TRP A 428 -11.41 -7.76 -15.39
C TRP A 428 -10.15 -8.03 -14.57
N MET A 429 -8.98 -7.95 -15.21
CA MET A 429 -7.71 -8.09 -14.52
C MET A 429 -7.56 -7.02 -13.45
N VAL A 430 -7.83 -5.75 -13.74
CA VAL A 430 -7.73 -4.67 -12.73
C VAL A 430 -8.81 -4.79 -11.67
N ARG A 431 -10.03 -5.21 -12.02
CA ARG A 431 -11.17 -5.32 -11.10
C ARG A 431 -11.04 -6.47 -10.11
N TYR A 432 -10.64 -7.66 -10.57
CA TYR A 432 -10.72 -8.89 -9.77
C TYR A 432 -9.37 -9.45 -9.31
N VAL A 433 -8.29 -9.20 -10.06
CA VAL A 433 -6.97 -9.81 -9.78
C VAL A 433 -5.96 -8.78 -9.29
N GLY A 434 -5.76 -7.71 -10.06
CA GLY A 434 -4.70 -6.72 -9.92
C GLY A 434 -3.40 -7.20 -10.56
N TRP A 435 -2.89 -6.46 -11.55
CA TRP A 435 -1.64 -6.80 -12.24
C TRP A 435 -0.43 -6.91 -11.29
N ALA A 436 -0.38 -6.08 -10.25
CA ALA A 436 0.67 -6.15 -9.24
C ALA A 436 0.60 -7.44 -8.40
N ASN A 437 -0.61 -7.92 -8.08
CA ASN A 437 -0.80 -9.17 -7.34
C ASN A 437 -0.36 -10.37 -8.20
N LEU A 438 -0.76 -10.39 -9.48
CA LEU A 438 -0.35 -11.45 -10.40
C LEU A 438 1.18 -11.46 -10.58
N ALA A 439 1.79 -10.28 -10.74
CA ALA A 439 3.25 -10.17 -10.84
C ALA A 439 3.96 -10.68 -9.59
N TYR A 440 3.43 -10.37 -8.40
CA TYR A 440 3.96 -10.88 -7.14
C TYR A 440 3.87 -12.41 -7.06
N VAL A 441 2.70 -12.99 -7.35
CA VAL A 441 2.51 -14.45 -7.33
C VAL A 441 3.42 -15.14 -8.33
N LEU A 442 3.54 -14.61 -9.56
CA LEU A 442 4.44 -15.16 -10.57
C LEU A 442 5.90 -15.08 -10.13
N LEU A 443 6.32 -13.95 -9.54
CA LEU A 443 7.68 -13.81 -9.01
C LEU A 443 7.96 -14.85 -7.92
N MET A 444 7.04 -15.02 -6.97
CA MET A 444 7.21 -16.02 -5.90
C MET A 444 7.22 -17.45 -6.45
N ALA A 445 6.43 -17.75 -7.48
CA ALA A 445 6.43 -19.06 -8.13
C ALA A 445 7.77 -19.35 -8.82
N VAL A 446 8.31 -18.37 -9.56
CA VAL A 446 9.64 -18.48 -10.18
C VAL A 446 10.72 -18.69 -9.11
N LEU A 447 10.68 -17.91 -8.02
CA LEU A 447 11.64 -18.08 -6.93
C LEU A 447 11.55 -19.46 -6.28
N ALA A 448 10.35 -19.99 -6.04
CA ALA A 448 10.17 -21.32 -5.50
C ALA A 448 10.72 -22.42 -6.44
N VAL A 449 10.52 -22.28 -7.76
CA VAL A 449 11.12 -23.17 -8.77
C VAL A 449 12.64 -23.09 -8.75
N LEU A 450 13.21 -21.89 -8.68
CA LEU A 450 14.67 -21.69 -8.62
C LEU A 450 15.31 -22.26 -7.35
N VAL A 451 14.59 -22.19 -6.23
CA VAL A 451 15.03 -22.80 -4.95
C VAL A 451 14.78 -24.32 -4.93
N GLY A 452 13.89 -24.82 -5.78
CA GLY A 452 13.52 -26.25 -5.83
C GLY A 452 12.60 -26.69 -4.70
N ASP A 453 11.92 -25.76 -4.01
CA ASP A 453 11.01 -26.06 -2.91
C ASP A 453 9.75 -25.18 -2.97
N LEU A 454 8.60 -25.82 -3.25
CA LEU A 454 7.28 -25.19 -3.37
C LEU A 454 6.81 -24.56 -2.05
N ARG A 455 7.37 -24.96 -0.90
CA ARG A 455 7.03 -24.35 0.40
C ARG A 455 7.32 -22.86 0.42
N TRP A 456 8.30 -22.39 -0.35
CA TRP A 456 8.58 -20.96 -0.50
C TRP A 456 7.43 -20.22 -1.18
N PHE A 457 6.83 -20.81 -2.21
CA PHE A 457 5.66 -20.22 -2.86
C PHE A 457 4.54 -20.05 -1.84
N VAL A 458 4.14 -21.15 -1.19
CA VAL A 458 3.06 -21.16 -0.18
C VAL A 458 3.36 -20.19 0.97
N ALA A 459 4.57 -20.21 1.52
CA ALA A 459 4.95 -19.33 2.62
C ALA A 459 4.90 -17.84 2.26
N THR A 460 5.16 -17.48 1.01
CA THR A 460 5.22 -16.07 0.58
C THR A 460 3.87 -15.55 0.08
N THR A 461 2.95 -16.41 -0.36
CA THR A 461 1.63 -16.02 -0.86
C THR A 461 0.53 -16.13 0.20
N SER A 462 0.58 -17.14 1.08
CA SER A 462 -0.49 -17.45 2.03
C SER A 462 -0.79 -16.32 3.04
N PHE A 463 0.20 -15.51 3.42
CA PHE A 463 0.05 -14.55 4.53
C PHE A 463 -0.15 -13.09 4.10
N VAL A 464 -0.09 -12.78 2.80
CA VAL A 464 -0.13 -11.39 2.29
C VAL A 464 -1.41 -10.66 2.72
N HIS A 465 -2.54 -11.36 2.74
CA HIS A 465 -3.84 -10.78 3.09
C HIS A 465 -3.89 -10.27 4.54
N TYR A 466 -3.20 -10.91 5.50
CA TYR A 466 -3.08 -10.39 6.86
C TYR A 466 -2.32 -9.06 6.90
N GLY A 467 -1.23 -8.96 6.13
CA GLY A 467 -0.49 -7.70 5.99
C GLY A 467 -1.33 -6.58 5.39
N ILE A 468 -2.18 -6.90 4.42
CA ILE A 468 -3.14 -5.97 3.82
C ILE A 468 -4.17 -5.49 4.86
N TYR A 469 -4.75 -6.41 5.64
CA TYR A 469 -5.71 -6.07 6.71
C TYR A 469 -5.09 -5.14 7.74
N VAL A 470 -3.95 -5.58 8.31
CA VAL A 470 -3.30 -4.86 9.39
C VAL A 470 -2.79 -3.50 8.93
N GLY A 471 -2.20 -3.43 7.74
CA GLY A 471 -1.74 -2.19 7.13
C GLY A 471 -2.88 -1.20 6.86
N THR A 472 -3.99 -1.68 6.28
CA THR A 472 -5.12 -0.82 5.90
C THR A 472 -5.82 -0.26 7.12
N LEU A 473 -6.08 -1.08 8.14
CA LEU A 473 -6.70 -0.64 9.39
C LEU A 473 -5.76 0.27 10.21
N GLY A 474 -4.45 0.15 10.01
CA GLY A 474 -3.46 1.09 10.56
C GLY A 474 -3.46 2.46 9.86
N GLU A 475 -3.67 2.51 8.53
CA GLU A 475 -3.67 3.76 7.76
C GLU A 475 -5.01 4.51 7.82
N ARG A 476 -6.16 3.81 7.73
CA ARG A 476 -7.55 4.31 7.82
C ARG A 476 -8.02 5.43 6.87
N ARG A 477 -7.13 6.24 6.33
CA ARG A 477 -7.46 7.44 5.55
C ARG A 477 -6.99 7.28 4.11
N SER A 478 -7.75 7.88 3.20
CA SER A 478 -7.42 7.90 1.76
C SER A 478 -7.19 6.49 1.21
N ILE A 479 -8.02 5.53 1.62
CA ILE A 479 -8.00 4.15 1.13
C ILE A 479 -8.78 4.08 -0.19
N ALA A 480 -8.21 3.43 -1.19
CA ALA A 480 -8.96 3.01 -2.38
C ALA A 480 -9.68 1.70 -2.03
N PHE A 481 -10.93 1.80 -1.56
CA PHE A 481 -11.58 0.66 -0.92
C PHE A 481 -11.77 -0.52 -1.87
N GLY A 482 -12.26 -0.28 -3.09
CA GLY A 482 -12.38 -1.31 -4.13
C GLY A 482 -11.05 -2.00 -4.43
N GLU A 483 -9.94 -1.26 -4.49
CA GLU A 483 -8.60 -1.84 -4.70
C GLU A 483 -8.13 -2.67 -3.51
N PHE A 484 -8.32 -2.16 -2.29
CA PHE A 484 -8.02 -2.90 -1.06
C PHE A 484 -8.83 -4.19 -0.99
N ARG A 485 -10.15 -4.13 -1.25
CA ARG A 485 -11.07 -5.26 -1.28
C ARG A 485 -10.59 -6.32 -2.26
N ARG A 486 -10.27 -5.93 -3.50
CA ARG A 486 -9.71 -6.82 -4.52
C ARG A 486 -8.46 -7.54 -4.02
N ASN A 487 -7.47 -6.80 -3.51
CA ASN A 487 -6.19 -7.38 -3.07
C ASN A 487 -6.38 -8.34 -1.90
N ALA A 488 -7.18 -7.94 -0.91
CA ALA A 488 -7.52 -8.76 0.24
C ALA A 488 -8.20 -10.07 -0.16
N VAL A 489 -9.24 -10.00 -1.00
CA VAL A 489 -9.98 -11.18 -1.45
C VAL A 489 -9.09 -12.08 -2.30
N PHE A 490 -8.32 -11.52 -3.24
CA PHE A 490 -7.41 -12.30 -4.08
C PHE A 490 -6.43 -13.14 -3.24
N PHE A 491 -5.69 -12.50 -2.33
CA PHE A 491 -4.69 -13.20 -1.52
C PHE A 491 -5.31 -14.11 -0.47
N LYS A 492 -6.49 -13.79 0.08
CA LYS A 492 -7.20 -14.70 0.98
C LYS A 492 -7.67 -15.95 0.24
N THR A 493 -8.22 -15.80 -0.96
CA THR A 493 -8.65 -16.93 -1.80
C THR A 493 -7.47 -17.80 -2.17
N LEU A 494 -6.34 -17.21 -2.60
CA LEU A 494 -5.12 -17.96 -2.90
C LEU A 494 -4.63 -18.77 -1.68
N ALA A 495 -4.54 -18.14 -0.51
CA ALA A 495 -4.13 -18.79 0.72
C ALA A 495 -5.05 -19.95 1.13
N LEU A 496 -6.37 -19.77 1.01
CA LEU A 496 -7.34 -20.83 1.31
C LEU A 496 -7.26 -21.98 0.30
N LEU A 497 -7.07 -21.68 -0.99
CA LEU A 497 -6.87 -22.71 -2.01
C LEU A 497 -5.60 -23.53 -1.70
N GLU A 498 -4.49 -22.88 -1.37
CA GLU A 498 -3.25 -23.54 -0.96
C GLU A 498 -3.49 -24.46 0.26
N LEU A 499 -4.12 -23.95 1.32
CA LEU A 499 -4.46 -24.72 2.52
C LEU A 499 -5.36 -25.92 2.20
N TYR A 500 -6.43 -25.74 1.42
CA TYR A 500 -7.35 -26.82 1.07
C TYR A 500 -6.70 -27.87 0.18
N SER A 501 -5.90 -27.47 -0.80
CA SER A 501 -5.19 -28.41 -1.67
C SER A 501 -4.18 -29.24 -0.89
N LEU A 502 -3.42 -28.62 0.03
CA LEU A 502 -2.50 -29.35 0.90
C LEU A 502 -3.26 -30.25 1.87
N TYR A 503 -4.32 -29.76 2.53
CA TYR A 503 -5.13 -30.59 3.42
C TYR A 503 -5.71 -31.81 2.69
N ALA A 504 -6.27 -31.63 1.49
CA ALA A 504 -6.82 -32.72 0.69
C ALA A 504 -5.75 -33.74 0.27
N MET A 505 -4.55 -33.28 -0.09
CA MET A 505 -3.41 -34.14 -0.46
C MET A 505 -2.95 -35.04 0.69
N TYR A 506 -3.00 -34.54 1.93
CA TYR A 506 -2.55 -35.27 3.12
C TYR A 506 -3.69 -35.90 3.93
N PHE A 507 -4.94 -35.81 3.46
CA PHE A 507 -6.09 -36.31 4.21
C PHE A 507 -6.08 -37.84 4.29
N SER A 508 -5.99 -38.38 5.51
CA SER A 508 -5.86 -39.81 5.78
C SER A 508 -7.14 -40.44 6.35
N GLY A 509 -8.33 -39.91 6.03
CA GLY A 509 -9.62 -40.47 6.49
C GLY A 509 -10.05 -40.07 7.92
N GLN A 510 -9.43 -39.06 8.52
CA GLN A 510 -9.81 -38.57 9.85
C GLN A 510 -11.09 -37.71 9.80
N TRP A 511 -12.26 -38.36 9.93
CA TRP A 511 -13.56 -37.69 9.76
C TRP A 511 -13.84 -36.56 10.75
N LEU A 512 -13.32 -36.62 11.98
CA LEU A 512 -13.42 -35.52 12.95
C LEU A 512 -12.74 -34.26 12.42
N SER A 513 -11.53 -34.40 11.84
CA SER A 513 -10.83 -33.30 11.17
C SER A 513 -11.67 -32.70 10.06
N LEU A 514 -12.21 -33.54 9.18
CA LEU A 514 -13.06 -33.08 8.07
C LEU A 514 -14.30 -32.33 8.57
N GLY A 515 -14.95 -32.84 9.62
CA GLY A 515 -16.11 -32.19 10.26
C GLY A 515 -15.77 -30.80 10.80
N LEU A 516 -14.62 -30.64 11.47
CA LEU A 516 -14.14 -29.34 11.96
C LEU A 516 -13.78 -28.37 10.82
N VAL A 517 -13.12 -28.87 9.77
CA VAL A 517 -12.79 -28.09 8.57
C VAL A 517 -14.08 -27.56 7.92
N VAL A 518 -15.01 -28.45 7.60
CA VAL A 518 -16.27 -28.08 6.94
C VAL A 518 -17.10 -27.17 7.84
N GLY A 519 -17.27 -27.52 9.11
CA GLY A 519 -18.06 -26.73 10.06
C GLY A 519 -17.48 -25.34 10.32
N GLY A 520 -16.17 -25.24 10.53
CA GLY A 520 -15.46 -23.98 10.77
C GLY A 520 -15.55 -23.03 9.58
N PHE A 521 -15.21 -23.49 8.38
CA PHE A 521 -15.26 -22.64 7.19
C PHE A 521 -16.69 -22.35 6.72
N SER A 522 -17.66 -23.24 6.97
CA SER A 522 -19.09 -22.93 6.76
C SER A 522 -19.56 -21.83 7.69
N LEU A 523 -19.19 -21.87 8.98
CA LEU A 523 -19.47 -20.79 9.92
C LEU A 523 -18.85 -19.46 9.45
N ALA A 524 -17.59 -19.49 9.00
CA ALA A 524 -16.89 -18.29 8.53
C ALA A 524 -17.54 -17.70 7.26
N THR A 525 -17.94 -18.57 6.32
CA THR A 525 -18.63 -18.17 5.09
C THR A 525 -20.00 -17.61 5.40
N TYR A 526 -20.79 -18.29 6.23
CA TYR A 526 -22.10 -17.82 6.66
C TYR A 526 -22.02 -16.49 7.41
N ALA A 527 -21.05 -16.33 8.30
CA ALA A 527 -20.76 -15.05 8.96
C ALA A 527 -20.40 -13.94 7.94
N THR A 528 -19.66 -14.25 6.89
CA THR A 528 -19.34 -13.28 5.82
C THR A 528 -20.61 -12.88 5.05
N LEU A 529 -21.47 -13.84 4.71
CA LEU A 529 -22.74 -13.57 4.01
C LEU A 529 -23.69 -12.70 4.86
N MET A 530 -23.77 -12.97 6.16
CA MET A 530 -24.64 -12.23 7.08
C MET A 530 -24.15 -10.80 7.35
N LEU A 531 -22.83 -10.58 7.32
CA LEU A 531 -22.23 -9.27 7.54
C LEU A 531 -22.12 -8.45 6.24
N GLY A 532 -21.98 -9.12 5.10
CA GLY A 532 -21.65 -8.50 3.82
C GLY A 532 -20.15 -8.33 3.62
N LEU A 533 -19.70 -8.35 2.37
CA LEU A 533 -18.27 -8.33 2.03
C LEU A 533 -17.57 -7.02 2.45
N ASN A 534 -18.26 -5.89 2.30
CA ASN A 534 -17.69 -4.58 2.62
C ASN A 534 -17.43 -4.43 4.13
N ARG A 535 -18.43 -4.72 4.97
CA ARG A 535 -18.27 -4.77 6.43
C ARG A 535 -17.24 -5.79 6.90
N THR A 536 -17.19 -6.96 6.25
CA THR A 536 -16.15 -7.98 6.51
C THR A 536 -14.74 -7.45 6.29
N LEU A 537 -14.60 -6.46 5.41
CA LEU A 537 -13.34 -5.82 5.06
C LEU A 537 -13.27 -4.40 5.64
N PHE A 538 -13.69 -4.24 6.90
CA PHE A 538 -13.56 -2.99 7.65
C PHE A 538 -14.31 -1.78 7.06
N GLY A 539 -15.34 -2.01 6.23
CA GLY A 539 -16.11 -0.92 5.61
C GLY A 539 -16.66 0.07 6.63
N ALA A 540 -17.11 -0.41 7.79
CA ALA A 540 -17.60 0.46 8.87
C ALA A 540 -16.46 1.23 9.57
N GLU A 541 -15.35 0.56 9.90
CA GLU A 541 -14.20 1.11 10.60
C GLU A 541 -13.43 2.14 9.75
N LEU A 542 -13.51 2.00 8.44
CA LEU A 542 -12.94 2.92 7.46
C LEU A 542 -13.90 4.07 7.08
N GLY A 543 -15.14 4.06 7.57
CA GLY A 543 -16.14 5.10 7.36
C GLY A 543 -16.87 5.03 6.02
N PHE A 544 -16.86 3.88 5.35
CA PHE A 544 -17.57 3.64 4.09
C PHE A 544 -18.99 3.10 4.30
N GLU A 545 -19.27 2.47 5.44
CA GLU A 545 -20.58 1.92 5.79
C GLU A 545 -20.97 2.27 7.23
N SER A 546 -22.26 2.14 7.56
CA SER A 546 -22.73 2.40 8.93
C SER A 546 -22.28 1.31 9.90
N SER A 547 -21.98 1.70 11.14
CA SER A 547 -21.53 0.78 12.21
C SER A 547 -22.68 0.03 12.89
N ALA A 548 -23.82 -0.15 12.21
CA ALA A 548 -25.01 -0.74 12.83
C ALA A 548 -24.75 -2.20 13.28
N PRO A 549 -25.05 -2.60 14.52
CA PRO A 549 -24.77 -3.95 14.99
C PRO A 549 -25.61 -4.99 14.23
N VAL A 550 -24.98 -6.05 13.73
CA VAL A 550 -25.69 -7.20 13.17
C VAL A 550 -26.06 -8.12 14.33
N ARG A 551 -27.38 -8.33 14.55
CA ARG A 551 -27.89 -9.18 15.64
C ARG A 551 -28.36 -10.56 15.18
N ARG A 552 -28.31 -10.84 13.88
CA ARG A 552 -28.70 -12.14 13.33
C ARG A 552 -27.56 -13.14 13.50
N PHE A 553 -27.90 -14.38 13.85
CA PHE A 553 -26.96 -15.49 13.94
C PHE A 553 -26.07 -15.56 12.67
N PRO A 554 -24.74 -15.74 12.80
CA PRO A 554 -24.01 -16.09 14.02
C PRO A 554 -23.61 -14.88 14.88
N TYR A 555 -23.83 -13.66 14.39
CA TYR A 555 -23.60 -12.44 15.17
C TYR A 555 -24.67 -12.31 16.27
N GLY A 556 -24.25 -11.74 17.41
CA GLY A 556 -25.09 -11.66 18.62
C GLY A 556 -25.07 -12.90 19.51
N VAL A 557 -24.55 -14.03 19.02
CA VAL A 557 -24.34 -15.26 19.80
C VAL A 557 -22.85 -15.55 19.97
N LEU A 558 -22.09 -15.49 18.88
CA LEU A 558 -20.66 -15.77 18.89
C LEU A 558 -19.86 -14.46 18.72
N PRO A 559 -18.77 -14.26 19.49
CA PRO A 559 -17.86 -13.13 19.26
C PRO A 559 -17.00 -13.40 18.02
N HIS A 560 -16.97 -12.48 17.05
CA HIS A 560 -16.17 -12.59 15.82
C HIS A 560 -16.30 -13.96 15.10
N PRO A 561 -17.54 -14.40 14.75
CA PRO A 561 -17.81 -15.75 14.24
C PRO A 561 -17.03 -16.09 12.98
N MET A 562 -16.68 -15.09 12.15
CA MET A 562 -15.84 -15.29 10.98
C MET A 562 -14.42 -15.77 11.34
N ILE A 563 -13.77 -15.09 12.28
CA ILE A 563 -12.40 -15.42 12.71
C ILE A 563 -12.42 -16.75 13.45
N LEU A 564 -13.37 -16.95 14.37
CA LEU A 564 -13.52 -18.21 15.09
C LEU A 564 -13.75 -19.40 14.15
N GLY A 565 -14.65 -19.26 13.16
CA GLY A 565 -14.89 -20.30 12.17
C GLY A 565 -13.64 -20.66 11.37
N ALA A 566 -12.90 -19.66 10.89
CA ALA A 566 -11.65 -19.90 10.17
C ALA A 566 -10.59 -20.58 11.04
N MET A 567 -10.43 -20.14 12.30
CA MET A 567 -9.51 -20.75 13.25
C MET A 567 -9.90 -22.20 13.58
N LEU A 568 -11.19 -22.48 13.76
CA LEU A 568 -11.70 -23.84 13.97
C LEU A 568 -11.40 -24.74 12.78
N GLY A 569 -11.63 -24.25 11.57
CA GLY A 569 -11.35 -25.00 10.35
C GLY A 569 -9.86 -25.35 10.21
N ILE A 570 -8.98 -24.39 10.45
CA ILE A 570 -7.52 -24.59 10.40
C ILE A 570 -7.04 -25.52 11.52
N ALA A 571 -7.58 -25.36 12.74
CA ALA A 571 -7.27 -26.26 13.85
C ALA A 571 -7.71 -27.71 13.54
N GLY A 572 -8.85 -27.87 12.85
CA GLY A 572 -9.29 -29.15 12.29
C GLY A 572 -8.22 -29.77 11.38
N MET A 573 -7.69 -29.01 10.42
CA MET A 573 -6.63 -29.49 9.51
C MET A 573 -5.40 -30.03 10.26
N LEU A 574 -5.02 -29.38 11.37
CA LEU A 574 -3.88 -29.78 12.20
C LEU A 574 -4.09 -31.09 12.97
N LEU A 575 -5.29 -31.66 13.00
CA LEU A 575 -5.53 -32.98 13.57
C LEU A 575 -4.93 -34.09 12.69
N VAL A 576 -4.89 -33.88 11.37
CA VAL A 576 -4.27 -34.82 10.43
C VAL A 576 -2.76 -34.84 10.63
N GLY A 577 -2.24 -36.00 11.06
CA GLY A 577 -0.83 -36.16 11.45
C GLY A 577 0.15 -35.84 10.32
N ASP A 578 -0.13 -36.34 9.11
CA ASP A 578 0.76 -36.15 7.96
C ASP A 578 0.80 -34.67 7.53
N PHE A 579 -0.37 -34.02 7.45
CA PHE A 579 -0.47 -32.57 7.21
C PHE A 579 0.28 -31.77 8.28
N ARG A 580 0.09 -32.11 9.55
CA ARG A 580 0.78 -31.43 10.66
C ARG A 580 2.30 -31.62 10.59
N SER A 581 2.79 -32.79 10.20
CA SER A 581 4.23 -33.02 10.07
C SER A 581 4.85 -32.22 8.93
N ALA A 582 4.16 -32.13 7.78
CA ALA A 582 4.68 -31.48 6.59
C ALA A 582 4.43 -29.95 6.56
N TYR A 583 3.27 -29.52 7.07
CA TYR A 583 2.75 -28.15 6.96
C TYR A 583 2.11 -27.63 8.26
N GLY A 584 2.40 -28.23 9.42
CA GLY A 584 1.90 -27.74 10.70
C GLY A 584 2.28 -26.27 10.98
N TRP A 585 3.46 -25.85 10.50
CA TRP A 585 3.92 -24.46 10.55
C TRP A 585 2.97 -23.50 9.81
N LEU A 586 2.39 -23.91 8.68
CA LEU A 586 1.48 -23.12 7.87
C LEU A 586 0.16 -22.89 8.63
N GLY A 587 -0.42 -23.96 9.18
CA GLY A 587 -1.62 -23.87 10.01
C GLY A 587 -1.40 -23.01 11.26
N ALA A 588 -0.30 -23.22 11.98
CA ALA A 588 0.06 -22.42 13.16
C ALA A 588 0.25 -20.92 12.82
N ALA A 589 0.88 -20.61 11.69
CA ALA A 589 1.07 -19.25 11.23
C ALA A 589 -0.25 -18.56 10.85
N HIS A 590 -1.20 -19.27 10.21
CA HIS A 590 -2.53 -18.74 9.95
C HIS A 590 -3.33 -18.47 11.23
N LEU A 591 -3.30 -19.39 12.21
CA LEU A 591 -3.93 -19.18 13.52
C LEU A 591 -3.36 -17.94 14.23
N SER A 592 -2.04 -17.75 14.14
CA SER A 592 -1.34 -16.57 14.66
C SER A 592 -1.76 -15.30 13.92
N GLY A 593 -1.86 -15.34 12.59
CA GLY A 593 -2.32 -14.23 11.76
C GLY A 593 -3.76 -13.80 12.08
N TYR A 594 -4.68 -14.76 12.23
CA TYR A 594 -6.05 -14.47 12.66
C TYR A 594 -6.12 -13.88 14.06
N THR A 595 -5.30 -14.39 14.98
CA THR A 595 -5.20 -13.86 16.35
C THR A 595 -4.67 -12.42 16.34
N ALA A 596 -3.68 -12.12 15.49
CA ALA A 596 -3.13 -10.77 15.34
C ALA A 596 -4.17 -9.79 14.77
N VAL A 597 -4.93 -10.20 13.75
CA VAL A 597 -6.05 -9.39 13.20
C VAL A 597 -7.12 -9.14 14.25
N LEU A 598 -7.53 -10.17 15.00
CA LEU A 598 -8.50 -10.05 16.08
C LEU A 598 -8.02 -9.10 17.19
N ALA A 599 -6.76 -9.24 17.62
CA ALA A 599 -6.17 -8.37 18.62
C ALA A 599 -6.16 -6.91 18.15
N GLN A 600 -5.82 -6.68 16.88
CA GLN A 600 -5.88 -5.33 16.30
C GLN A 600 -7.31 -4.79 16.29
N GLU A 601 -8.31 -5.58 15.86
CA GLU A 601 -9.72 -5.18 15.84
C GLU A 601 -10.23 -4.78 17.24
N ILE A 602 -9.88 -5.57 18.27
CA ILE A 602 -10.20 -5.28 19.67
C ILE A 602 -9.52 -3.99 20.15
N LEU A 603 -8.25 -3.78 19.80
CA LEU A 603 -7.54 -2.56 20.17
C LEU A 603 -8.17 -1.34 19.50
N VAL A 604 -8.52 -1.45 18.22
CA VAL A 604 -9.15 -0.37 17.45
C VAL A 604 -10.52 0.01 17.99
N SER A 605 -11.38 -0.97 18.31
CA SER A 605 -12.72 -0.72 18.83
C SER A 605 -12.70 0.03 20.16
N ARG A 606 -11.79 -0.33 21.08
CA ARG A 606 -11.59 0.36 22.37
C ARG A 606 -11.21 1.82 22.22
N PHE A 607 -10.38 2.16 21.23
CA PHE A 607 -10.03 3.57 20.97
C PHE A 607 -11.19 4.38 20.40
N SER A 608 -12.05 3.76 19.58
CA SER A 608 -13.21 4.44 19.01
C SER A 608 -14.30 4.71 20.06
N THR A 609 -14.56 3.77 20.98
CA THR A 609 -15.52 3.97 22.08
C THR A 609 -15.01 4.98 23.12
N GLY A 610 -13.72 4.96 23.46
CA GLY A 610 -13.12 5.95 24.37
C GLY A 610 -13.12 7.38 23.80
N ALA A 611 -12.93 7.54 22.49
CA ALA A 611 -12.99 8.85 21.84
C ALA A 611 -14.43 9.41 21.78
N ASN A 612 -15.43 8.56 21.55
CA ASN A 612 -16.83 8.99 21.54
C ASN A 612 -17.32 9.38 22.95
N ALA A 613 -16.98 8.60 23.98
CA ALA A 613 -17.27 8.92 25.37
C ALA A 613 -16.62 10.24 25.84
N ALA A 614 -15.41 10.55 25.35
CA ALA A 614 -14.73 11.82 25.63
C ALA A 614 -15.31 13.02 24.83
N SER A 615 -16.06 12.78 23.76
CA SER A 615 -16.62 13.82 22.89
C SER A 615 -18.04 14.26 23.25
N GLY A 616 -18.67 13.65 24.27
CA GLY A 616 -20.01 14.01 24.74
C GLY A 616 -21.10 13.91 23.67
N LYS A 617 -20.89 13.08 22.64
CA LYS A 617 -21.87 12.79 21.59
C LYS A 617 -22.45 11.41 21.84
N ASP A 618 -23.39 11.35 22.78
CA ASP A 618 -24.46 10.35 22.78
C ASP A 618 -25.72 10.98 22.18
#